data_AF-A0A1G5VMB0-F1
#
_entry.id   AF-A0A1G5VMB0-F1
#
_cell.length_a   1.000
_cell.length_b   1.000
_cell.length_c   1.000
_cell.angle_alpha   90.00
_cell.angle_beta   90.00
_cell.angle_gamma   90.00
#
_symmetry.space_group_name_H-M   'P 1'
#
loop_
_entity.id
_entity.type
_entity.pdbx_description
1 polymer ?
#
loop_
_entity_poly.entity_id
_entity_poly.type
_entity_poly.pdbx_seq_one_letter_code
_entity_poly.pdbx_strand_id
1 'polypeptide(L)' 'MICPSCGEWIDEGDPICPSCGAYISDDEEYECPVCHERFEIDDYDDVCRFCGAPIKRRDEFYF' A
#
# COMPACT_ATOMS: atom_id res chain seq x y z
N MET A 1 10.81 -7.50 12.49
CA MET A 1 10.37 -8.76 11.82
C MET A 1 11.48 -9.33 10.92
N ILE A 2 11.35 -10.53 10.33
CA ILE A 2 12.35 -11.09 9.40
C ILE A 2 11.88 -10.91 7.96
N CYS A 3 12.74 -10.39 7.08
CA CYS A 3 12.44 -10.25 5.66
C CYS A 3 12.20 -11.63 5.01
N PRO A 4 11.04 -11.88 4.38
CA PRO A 4 10.76 -13.17 3.74
C PRO A 4 11.58 -13.42 2.46
N SER A 5 12.14 -12.36 1.85
CA SER A 5 12.94 -12.49 0.62
C SER A 5 14.40 -12.86 0.88
N CYS A 6 15.03 -12.28 1.91
CA CYS A 6 16.46 -12.49 2.17
C CYS A 6 16.80 -13.04 3.55
N GLY A 7 15.85 -13.02 4.51
CA GLY A 7 16.08 -13.50 5.87
C GLY A 7 16.76 -12.50 6.81
N GLU A 8 16.99 -11.26 6.38
CA GLU A 8 17.56 -10.21 7.25
C GLU A 8 16.54 -9.73 8.29
N TRP A 9 17.03 -9.27 9.44
CA TRP A 9 16.20 -8.60 10.42
C TRP A 9 15.83 -7.19 9.93
N ILE A 10 14.56 -6.83 10.07
CA ILE A 10 14.01 -5.53 9.69
C ILE A 10 13.18 -4.97 10.85
N ASP A 11 13.13 -3.64 10.96
CA ASP A 11 12.29 -3.00 11.97
C ASP A 11 10.81 -3.11 11.58
N GLU A 12 9.93 -3.13 12.59
CA GLU A 12 8.48 -3.10 12.37
C GLU A 12 8.08 -1.69 11.89
N GLY A 13 7.61 -1.59 10.65
CA GLY A 13 7.26 -0.33 9.99
C GLY A 13 8.19 0.07 8.84
N ASP A 14 9.29 -0.66 8.60
CA ASP A 14 10.13 -0.40 7.42
C ASP A 14 9.43 -0.87 6.13
N PRO A 15 9.16 0.02 5.17
CA PRO A 15 8.44 -0.35 3.95
C PRO A 15 9.29 -1.18 2.98
N ILE A 16 10.61 -1.10 3.13
CA ILE A 16 11.57 -1.74 2.24
C ILE A 16 12.71 -2.31 3.09
N CYS A 17 13.10 -3.55 2.80
CA CYS A 17 14.27 -4.17 3.40
C CYS A 17 15.55 -3.40 3.01
N PRO A 18 16.32 -2.88 3.97
CA PRO A 18 17.57 -2.17 3.67
C PRO A 18 18.67 -3.08 3.11
N SER A 19 18.56 -4.39 3.30
CA SER A 19 19.57 -5.36 2.86
C SER A 19 19.34 -5.84 1.42
N CYS A 20 18.09 -6.14 1.04
CA CYS A 20 17.79 -6.68 -0.29
C CYS A 20 16.91 -5.79 -1.18
N GLY A 21 16.28 -4.75 -0.62
CA GLY A 21 15.36 -3.86 -1.34
C GLY A 21 13.95 -4.43 -1.57
N ALA A 22 13.59 -5.56 -0.93
CA ALA A 22 12.23 -6.09 -1.00
C ALA A 22 11.23 -5.15 -0.29
N TYR A 23 10.06 -4.92 -0.87
CA TYR A 23 8.96 -4.20 -0.22
C TYR A 23 8.27 -5.10 0.81
N ILE A 24 8.02 -4.58 2.01
CA ILE A 24 7.54 -5.36 3.18
C ILE A 24 6.35 -4.70 3.88
N SER A 25 6.12 -3.39 3.71
CA SER A 25 4.93 -2.75 4.27
C SER A 25 3.68 -2.99 3.42
N ASP A 26 2.58 -3.29 4.10
CA ASP A 26 1.20 -3.14 3.63
C ASP A 26 0.64 -1.74 3.93
N ASP A 27 1.49 -0.70 4.00
CA ASP A 27 1.05 0.69 3.95
C ASP A 27 0.53 0.95 2.53
N GLU A 28 -0.73 0.58 2.29
CA GLU A 28 -1.48 0.90 1.07
C GLU A 28 -1.76 2.42 1.01
N GLU A 29 -0.70 3.22 0.92
CA GLU A 29 -0.80 4.59 0.43
C GLU A 29 -1.30 4.53 -1.01
N TYR A 30 -2.59 4.85 -1.20
CA TYR A 30 -3.17 4.87 -2.54
C TYR A 30 -2.80 6.17 -3.23
N GLU A 31 -2.08 6.06 -4.34
CA GLU A 31 -1.84 7.17 -5.26
C GLU A 31 -2.96 7.24 -6.30
N CYS A 32 -3.71 8.34 -6.31
CA CYS A 32 -4.76 8.53 -7.31
C CYS A 32 -4.14 8.72 -8.72
N PRO A 33 -4.51 7.92 -9.74
CA PRO A 33 -3.98 8.10 -11.09
C PRO A 33 -4.51 9.34 -11.82
N VAL A 34 -5.48 10.06 -11.24
CA VAL A 34 -6.08 11.27 -11.83
C VAL A 34 -5.48 12.53 -11.23
N CYS A 35 -5.41 12.63 -9.90
CA CYS A 35 -4.89 13.83 -9.22
C CYS A 35 -3.51 13.65 -8.59
N HIS A 36 -2.95 12.44 -8.61
CA HIS A 36 -1.63 12.10 -8.06
C HIS A 36 -1.47 12.39 -6.56
N GLU A 37 -2.60 12.58 -5.86
CA GLU A 37 -2.59 12.74 -4.42
C GLU A 37 -2.46 11.36 -3.77
N ARG A 38 -1.59 11.28 -2.76
CA ARG A 38 -1.39 10.07 -1.94
C ARG A 38 -2.21 10.19 -0.67
N PHE A 39 -3.02 9.19 -0.41
CA PHE A 39 -3.87 9.18 0.78
C PHE A 39 -4.16 7.75 1.23
N GLU A 40 -4.40 7.61 2.53
CA GLU A 40 -4.95 6.39 3.11
C GLU A 40 -6.40 6.25 2.65
N ILE A 41 -6.67 5.10 2.04
CA ILE A 41 -7.99 4.65 1.67
C ILE A 41 -8.45 3.64 2.73
N ASP A 42 -9.69 3.75 3.19
CA ASP A 42 -10.37 2.73 4.00
C ASP A 42 -11.22 1.82 3.11
N ASP A 43 -11.62 0.64 3.57
CA ASP A 43 -12.35 -0.37 2.77
C ASP A 43 -13.68 0.16 2.18
N TYR A 44 -14.17 1.30 2.68
CA TYR A 44 -15.35 2.00 2.20
C TYR A 44 -15.06 3.19 1.27
N ASP A 45 -13.80 3.55 1.01
CA ASP A 45 -13.44 4.63 0.09
C ASP A 45 -13.51 4.14 -1.38
N ASP A 46 -14.67 4.33 -2.01
CA ASP A 46 -14.89 4.05 -3.45
C ASP A 46 -14.43 5.19 -4.37
N VAL A 47 -14.19 6.38 -3.82
CA VAL A 47 -13.87 7.59 -4.58
C VAL A 47 -12.77 8.40 -3.91
N CYS A 48 -11.92 9.02 -4.72
CA CYS A 48 -10.88 9.92 -4.23
C CYS A 48 -11.51 11.17 -3.62
N ARG A 49 -11.26 11.43 -2.33
CA ARG A 49 -11.78 12.59 -1.59
C ARG A 49 -11.28 13.96 -2.10
N PHE A 50 -10.25 13.98 -2.94
CA PHE A 50 -9.68 15.21 -3.51
C PHE A 50 -10.22 15.55 -4.89
N CYS A 51 -10.39 14.56 -5.77
CA CYS A 51 -10.80 14.79 -7.16
C CYS A 51 -12.10 14.11 -7.59
N GLY A 52 -12.64 13.19 -6.78
CA GLY A 52 -13.84 12.43 -7.08
C GLY A 52 -13.67 11.29 -8.10
N ALA A 53 -12.44 10.98 -8.51
CA ALA A 53 -12.18 9.83 -9.39
C ALA A 53 -12.49 8.50 -8.67
N PRO A 54 -13.03 7.49 -9.38
CA PRO A 54 -13.32 6.19 -8.80
C PRO A 54 -12.04 5.43 -8.45
N ILE A 55 -11.99 4.89 -7.23
CA ILE A 55 -10.91 4.05 -6.73
C ILE A 55 -11.26 2.60 -7.06
N LYS A 56 -10.33 1.86 -7.68
CA LYS A 56 -10.49 0.42 -7.92
C LYS A 56 -9.54 -0.32 -7.00
N ARG A 57 -10.02 -0.73 -5.82
CA ARG A 57 -9.29 -1.66 -4.95
C ARG A 57 -9.15 -3.01 -5.65
N ARG A 58 -8.10 -3.76 -5.31
CA ARG A 58 -7.77 -5.05 -5.93
C ARG A 58 -8.39 -6.24 -5.17
N ASP A 59 -9.41 -6.01 -4.35
CA ASP A 59 -9.98 -6.99 -3.42
C ASP A 59 -11.42 -7.39 -3.74
N GLU A 60 -11.72 -7.60 -5.02
CA GLU A 60 -12.92 -8.34 -5.42
C GLU A 60 -12.67 -9.86 -5.39
N PHE A 61 -12.47 -10.46 -4.22
CA PHE A 61 -12.71 -11.91 -4.04
C PHE A 61 -13.12 -12.22 -2.59
N TYR A 62 -14.32 -11.77 -2.19
CA TYR A 62 -15.07 -12.45 -1.12
C TYR A 62 -15.99 -13.51 -1.76
N PHE A 63 -15.70 -14.77 -1.46
CA PHE A 63 -16.48 -15.96 -1.82
C PHE A 63 -17.64 -16.18 -0.85
#